data_AF-A0A2D9DRM3-F1
#
_entry.id   AF-A0A2D9DRM3-F1
#
_cell.length_a   1.000
_cell.length_b   1.000
_cell.length_c   1.000
_cell.angle_alpha   90.00
_cell.angle_beta   90.00
_cell.angle_gamma   90.00
#
_symmetry.space_group_name_H-M   'P 1'
#
loop_
_entity.id
_entity.type
_entity.pdbx_description
1 polymer ?
#
loop_
_entity_poly.entity_id
_entity_poly.type
_entity_poly.pdbx_seq_one_letter_code
_entity_poly.pdbx_strand_id
1 'polypeptide(L)'
;MMKNAIKNGVWRSAVAGVALSFMAPAALAQIEGVYVSDAGDECTLTITEINIPEPQFGDGYYRVESRGKAACMWDGVGMGQSTNLVGGYVTLPPVFNRVYITAKWLFGPTSPKVEMVQTNEAGEVLMSSTYTRQ
;
A
#
# COMPACT_ATOMS: atom_id res chain seq x y z
N MET A 1 -5.14 -21.72 -69.71
CA MET A 1 -3.70 -21.67 -69.41
C MET A 1 -3.49 -20.92 -68.11
N MET A 2 -2.70 -21.52 -67.19
CA MET A 2 -1.95 -20.91 -66.05
C MET A 2 -2.74 -20.11 -65.01
N LYS A 3 -3.05 -20.70 -63.84
CA LYS A 3 -2.23 -20.71 -62.61
C LYS A 3 -1.75 -19.31 -62.21
N ASN A 4 -2.26 -18.79 -61.09
CA ASN A 4 -1.40 -18.34 -60.00
C ASN A 4 -2.21 -18.18 -58.71
N ALA A 5 -1.93 -19.10 -57.79
CA ALA A 5 -2.26 -19.01 -56.39
C ALA A 5 -1.18 -18.19 -55.64
N ILE A 6 -1.51 -17.83 -54.40
CA ILE A 6 -0.62 -17.40 -53.31
C ILE A 6 -0.27 -15.90 -53.33
N LYS A 7 -0.87 -15.16 -52.38
CA LYS A 7 -0.18 -14.26 -51.42
C LYS A 7 -1.14 -13.54 -50.44
N ASN A 8 -2.13 -14.22 -49.88
CA ASN A 8 -3.02 -13.66 -48.83
C ASN A 8 -2.54 -14.03 -47.40
N GLY A 9 -1.23 -13.93 -47.13
CA GLY A 9 -0.64 -14.52 -45.93
C GLY A 9 0.12 -13.58 -44.99
N VAL A 10 0.23 -12.28 -45.28
CA VAL A 10 1.17 -11.39 -44.53
C VAL A 10 0.46 -10.23 -43.83
N TRP A 11 -0.82 -9.99 -44.09
CA TRP A 11 -1.51 -8.78 -43.62
C TRP A 11 -2.30 -8.91 -42.30
N ARG A 12 -2.31 -10.10 -41.67
CA ARG A 12 -3.06 -10.33 -40.42
C ARG A 12 -2.23 -10.21 -39.14
N SER A 13 -0.91 -10.12 -39.23
CA SER A 13 -0.04 -10.14 -38.04
C SER A 13 0.36 -8.75 -37.52
N ALA A 14 0.00 -7.66 -38.21
CA ALA A 14 0.44 -6.31 -37.83
C ALA A 14 -0.47 -5.62 -36.78
N VAL A 15 -1.69 -6.12 -36.54
CA VAL A 15 -2.66 -5.45 -35.66
C VAL A 15 -2.55 -5.88 -34.19
N ALA A 16 -1.85 -6.99 -33.90
CA ALA A 16 -1.70 -7.48 -32.53
C ALA A 16 -0.66 -6.71 -31.69
N GLY A 17 0.28 -6.00 -32.33
CA GLY A 17 1.37 -5.31 -31.63
C GLY A 17 1.00 -3.95 -31.04
N VAL A 18 -0.02 -3.27 -31.58
CA VAL A 18 -0.40 -1.91 -31.16
C VAL A 18 -1.33 -1.92 -29.93
N ALA A 19 -1.99 -3.05 -29.65
CA ALA A 19 -2.89 -3.17 -28.50
C ALA A 19 -2.16 -3.27 -27.15
N LEU A 20 -0.90 -3.76 -27.11
CA LEU A 20 -0.12 -3.82 -25.87
C LEU A 20 0.50 -2.47 -25.47
N SER A 21 0.57 -1.50 -26.38
CA SER A 21 1.21 -0.20 -26.12
C SER A 21 0.32 0.78 -25.35
N PHE A 22 -0.97 0.46 -25.16
CA PHE A 22 -1.94 1.30 -24.45
C PHE A 22 -2.29 0.80 -23.05
N MET A 23 -1.70 -0.31 -22.60
CA MET A 23 -1.71 -0.65 -21.19
C MET A 23 -0.63 0.21 -20.51
N ALA A 24 -1.04 1.43 -20.14
CA ALA A 24 -0.25 2.29 -19.26
C ALA A 24 0.22 1.46 -18.04
N PRO A 25 1.46 1.63 -17.57
CA PRO A 25 1.89 1.04 -16.31
C PRO A 25 1.23 1.82 -15.18
N ALA A 26 -0.06 1.55 -14.91
CA ALA A 26 -0.69 1.93 -13.65
C ALA A 26 -0.29 0.91 -12.56
N ALA A 27 1.00 0.73 -12.37
CA ALA A 27 1.57 0.09 -11.19
C ALA A 27 2.29 1.16 -10.39
N LEU A 28 1.57 2.24 -10.07
CA LEU A 28 1.97 3.06 -8.94
C LEU A 28 1.83 2.16 -7.71
N ALA A 29 2.91 2.04 -6.95
CA ALA A 29 2.93 1.42 -5.65
C ALA A 29 1.91 2.14 -4.76
N GLN A 30 0.65 1.73 -4.82
CA GLN A 30 -0.43 2.50 -4.23
C GLN A 30 -0.52 2.11 -2.76
N ILE A 31 0.44 2.55 -1.94
CA ILE A 31 0.43 2.39 -0.46
C ILE A 31 -0.85 3.01 0.13
N GLU A 32 -1.30 4.10 -0.49
CA GLU A 32 -2.50 4.82 -0.11
C GLU A 32 -3.76 3.95 -0.23
N GLY A 33 -4.69 4.17 0.70
CA GLY A 33 -5.98 3.52 0.67
C GLY A 33 -6.62 3.42 2.04
N VAL A 34 -7.83 2.87 2.03
CA VAL A 34 -8.61 2.55 3.21
C VAL A 34 -8.61 1.04 3.38
N TYR A 35 -8.20 0.57 4.54
CA TYR A 35 -8.10 -0.84 4.88
C TYR A 35 -8.99 -1.13 6.09
N VAL A 36 -9.70 -2.25 6.05
CA VAL A 36 -10.58 -2.69 7.13
C VAL A 36 -9.93 -3.86 7.84
N SER A 37 -10.00 -3.87 9.16
CA SER A 37 -9.42 -4.92 9.99
C SER A 37 -10.06 -6.28 9.72
N ASP A 38 -9.21 -7.31 9.59
CA ASP A 38 -9.63 -8.69 9.42
C ASP A 38 -10.15 -9.31 10.74
N ALA A 39 -9.95 -8.64 11.88
CA ALA A 39 -10.29 -9.16 13.22
C ALA A 39 -11.75 -8.92 13.64
N GLY A 40 -12.57 -8.23 12.82
CA GLY A 40 -13.99 -7.99 13.10
C GLY A 40 -14.28 -6.90 14.15
N ASP A 41 -13.28 -6.11 14.51
CA ASP A 41 -13.29 -5.01 15.47
C ASP A 41 -13.74 -3.65 14.88
N GLU A 42 -14.20 -3.64 13.62
CA GLU A 42 -14.68 -2.45 12.87
C GLU A 42 -13.63 -1.32 12.80
N CYS A 43 -12.35 -1.66 12.90
CA CYS A 43 -11.27 -0.70 12.80
C CYS A 43 -10.87 -0.47 11.34
N THR A 44 -10.78 0.80 10.97
CA THR A 44 -10.43 1.25 9.63
C THR A 44 -9.10 1.99 9.68
N LEU A 45 -8.15 1.52 8.89
CA LEU A 45 -6.85 2.12 8.70
C LEU A 45 -6.84 2.91 7.38
N THR A 46 -6.61 4.21 7.45
CA THR A 46 -6.46 5.08 6.30
C THR A 46 -5.00 5.48 6.17
N ILE A 47 -4.41 5.19 5.02
CA ILE A 47 -3.04 5.61 4.68
C ILE A 47 -3.13 6.65 3.57
N THR A 48 -2.53 7.81 3.80
CA THR A 48 -2.56 8.94 2.86
C THR A 48 -1.17 9.53 2.75
N GLU A 49 -0.72 9.83 1.54
CA GLU A 49 0.56 10.47 1.31
C GLU A 49 0.56 11.90 1.84
N ILE A 50 1.65 12.29 2.49
CA ILE A 50 1.90 13.65 2.94
C ILE A 50 2.70 14.32 1.84
N ASN A 51 2.12 15.34 1.22
CA ASN A 51 2.71 16.06 0.10
C ASN A 51 3.83 17.03 0.57
N ILE A 52 4.94 16.44 1.01
CA ILE A 52 6.20 17.10 1.33
C ILE A 52 7.29 16.59 0.36
N PRO A 53 8.41 17.32 0.19
CA PRO A 53 9.46 16.88 -0.72
C PRO A 53 9.87 15.44 -0.44
N GLU A 54 9.97 14.65 -1.53
CA GLU A 54 10.34 13.23 -1.45
C GLU A 54 11.62 13.04 -0.62
N PRO A 55 11.66 12.04 0.26
CA PRO A 55 12.86 11.77 1.03
C PRO A 55 13.99 11.32 0.11
N GLN A 56 15.24 11.56 0.52
CA GLN A 56 16.41 11.03 -0.21
C GLN A 56 16.41 9.49 -0.28
N PHE A 57 15.70 8.83 0.64
CA PHE A 57 15.58 7.38 0.74
C PHE A 57 14.14 7.01 1.11
N GLY A 58 13.55 6.05 0.40
CA GLY A 58 12.16 5.60 0.61
C GLY A 58 11.21 6.06 -0.49
N ASP A 59 9.95 5.66 -0.37
CA ASP A 59 8.92 5.84 -1.40
C ASP A 59 8.02 7.07 -1.13
N GLY A 60 8.15 7.70 0.03
CA GLY A 60 7.34 8.85 0.44
C GLY A 60 7.05 8.88 1.94
N TYR A 61 6.42 9.97 2.37
CA TYR A 61 5.91 10.11 3.74
C TYR A 61 4.40 9.90 3.74
N TYR A 62 3.91 9.18 4.72
CA TYR A 62 2.51 8.81 4.82
C TYR A 62 1.98 9.12 6.20
N ARG A 63 0.78 9.68 6.24
CA ARG A 63 -0.06 9.70 7.43
C ARG A 63 -0.77 8.36 7.52
N VAL A 64 -0.76 7.80 8.71
CA VAL A 64 -1.40 6.52 9.02
C VAL A 64 -2.38 6.77 10.13
N GLU A 65 -3.65 6.73 9.79
CA GLU A 65 -4.74 7.03 10.72
C GLU A 65 -5.57 5.78 10.93
N SER A 66 -5.82 5.41 12.19
CA SER A 66 -6.73 4.34 12.53
C SER A 66 -7.95 4.91 13.26
N ARG A 67 -9.14 4.54 12.77
CA ARG A 67 -10.45 4.97 13.27
C ARG A 67 -11.30 3.75 13.60
N GLY A 68 -12.23 3.89 14.55
CA GLY A 68 -13.10 2.79 14.99
C GLY A 68 -13.52 2.95 16.44
N LYS A 69 -13.65 1.84 17.17
CA LYS A 69 -13.97 1.86 18.61
C LYS A 69 -12.71 2.06 19.45
N ALA A 70 -12.78 3.01 20.40
CA ALA A 70 -11.82 3.32 21.47
C ALA A 70 -10.36 2.87 21.26
N ALA A 71 -10.08 1.58 21.47
CA ALA A 71 -8.74 1.00 21.50
C ALA A 71 -7.96 1.10 20.17
N CYS A 72 -8.63 1.23 19.02
CA CYS A 72 -7.94 1.33 17.73
C CYS A 72 -7.87 2.75 17.17
N MET A 73 -8.23 3.79 17.95
CA MET A 73 -8.12 5.18 17.49
C MET A 73 -6.73 5.75 17.75
N TRP A 74 -6.01 6.07 16.68
CA TRP A 74 -4.71 6.73 16.75
C TRP A 74 -4.39 7.39 15.40
N ASP A 75 -3.46 8.33 15.42
CA ASP A 75 -3.02 9.06 14.23
C ASP A 75 -1.51 9.20 14.28
N GLY A 76 -0.84 8.67 13.26
CA GLY A 76 0.61 8.57 13.18
C GLY A 76 1.14 8.98 11.83
N VAL A 77 2.46 9.06 11.75
CA VAL A 77 3.19 9.38 10.54
C VAL A 77 4.31 8.38 10.34
N GLY A 78 4.61 8.06 9.10
CA GLY A 78 5.66 7.13 8.74
C GLY A 78 6.21 7.39 7.35
N MET A 79 7.18 6.57 6.99
CA MET A 79 7.84 6.59 5.69
C MET A 79 7.66 5.21 5.04
N GLY A 80 7.29 5.22 3.76
CA GLY A 80 7.27 4.02 2.93
C GLY A 80 8.69 3.61 2.54
N GLN A 81 8.99 2.32 2.63
CA GLN A 81 10.23 1.71 2.18
C GLN A 81 9.94 0.34 1.56
N SER A 82 9.90 0.29 0.23
CA SER A 82 9.61 -0.89 -0.57
C SER A 82 8.29 -1.55 -0.18
N THR A 83 8.33 -2.62 0.64
CA THR A 83 7.14 -3.38 1.05
C THR A 83 6.72 -3.09 2.49
N ASN A 84 7.30 -2.06 3.11
CA ASN A 84 7.04 -1.69 4.49
C ASN A 84 6.71 -0.21 4.61
N LEU A 85 5.96 0.15 5.65
CA LEU A 85 5.80 1.51 6.13
C LEU A 85 6.23 1.49 7.58
N VAL A 86 7.22 2.29 7.91
CA VAL A 86 7.74 2.39 9.28
C VAL A 86 7.48 3.79 9.78
N GLY A 87 6.90 3.90 10.97
CA GLY A 87 6.48 5.19 11.51
C GLY A 87 6.22 5.14 12.99
N GLY A 88 5.45 6.10 13.47
CA GLY A 88 5.01 6.13 14.86
C GLY A 88 4.04 7.25 15.17
N TYR A 89 3.54 7.22 16.40
CA TYR A 89 2.70 8.24 16.99
C TYR A 89 3.00 8.38 18.48
N VAL A 90 2.50 9.47 19.06
CA VAL A 90 2.56 9.70 20.50
C VAL A 90 1.14 9.68 21.04
N THR A 91 0.91 8.92 22.11
CA THR A 91 -0.40 8.89 22.76
C THR A 91 -0.67 10.20 23.49
N LEU A 92 -1.95 10.57 23.56
CA LEU A 92 -2.41 11.77 24.26
C LEU A 92 -2.26 11.62 25.79
N PRO A 93 -2.26 12.74 26.55
CA PRO A 93 -2.22 12.71 28.02
C PRO A 93 -3.29 11.77 28.63
N PRO A 94 -3.05 11.18 29.82
CA PRO A 94 -1.98 11.49 30.79
C PRO A 94 -0.68 10.69 30.61
N VAL A 95 -0.66 9.67 29.74
CA VAL A 95 0.51 8.82 29.51
C VAL A 95 0.99 9.07 28.08
N PHE A 96 2.11 9.78 27.94
CA PHE A 96 2.75 10.04 26.65
C PHE A 96 3.68 8.87 26.30
N ASN A 97 3.15 7.88 25.60
CA ASN A 97 3.93 6.77 25.08
C ASN A 97 4.29 7.04 23.62
N ARG A 98 5.54 6.77 23.25
CA ARG A 98 5.91 6.63 21.84
C ARG A 98 5.55 5.23 21.40
N VAL A 99 4.77 5.16 20.33
CA VAL A 99 4.39 3.91 19.70
C VAL A 99 4.97 3.90 18.30
N TYR A 100 5.76 2.88 18.01
CA TYR A 100 6.32 2.64 16.69
C TYR A 100 5.41 1.72 15.92
N ILE A 101 5.20 2.07 14.65
CA ILE A 101 4.30 1.37 13.74
C ILE A 101 5.17 0.71 12.65
N THR A 102 4.90 -0.55 12.37
CA THR A 102 5.41 -1.24 11.18
C THR A 102 4.23 -1.85 10.44
N ALA A 103 3.96 -1.34 9.23
CA ALA A 103 3.01 -1.93 8.29
C ALA A 103 3.80 -2.69 7.22
N LYS A 104 3.45 -3.94 6.94
CA LYS A 104 4.12 -4.77 5.94
C LYS A 104 3.11 -5.33 4.96
N TRP A 105 3.38 -5.14 3.68
CA TRP A 105 2.60 -5.74 2.61
C TRP A 105 3.24 -7.05 2.15
N LEU A 106 2.46 -8.13 2.10
CA LEU A 106 2.95 -9.48 1.80
C LEU A 106 3.56 -9.62 0.40
N PHE A 107 3.02 -8.88 -0.57
CA PHE A 107 3.42 -8.94 -1.98
C PHE A 107 3.81 -7.56 -2.53
N GLY A 108 4.27 -6.67 -1.64
CA GLY A 108 4.60 -5.29 -1.94
C GLY A 108 3.41 -4.32 -1.88
N PRO A 109 3.63 -3.02 -2.11
CA PRO A 109 2.67 -1.93 -1.86
C PRO A 109 1.28 -2.08 -2.48
N THR A 110 1.18 -2.87 -3.54
CA THR A 110 -0.07 -3.14 -4.25
C THR A 110 -0.87 -4.29 -3.63
N SER A 111 -0.31 -4.98 -2.63
CA SER A 111 -1.01 -6.04 -1.92
C SER A 111 -2.24 -5.49 -1.22
N PRO A 112 -3.40 -6.13 -1.36
CA PRO A 112 -4.60 -5.71 -0.63
C PRO A 112 -4.45 -5.97 0.88
N LYS A 113 -3.53 -6.86 1.29
CA LYS A 113 -3.31 -7.22 2.69
C LYS A 113 -2.10 -6.51 3.25
N VAL A 114 -2.29 -5.91 4.43
CA VAL A 114 -1.23 -5.30 5.22
C VAL A 114 -1.25 -5.87 6.64
N GLU A 115 -0.09 -6.28 7.11
CA GLU A 115 0.14 -6.68 8.50
C GLU A 115 0.70 -5.47 9.26
N MET A 116 0.03 -5.08 10.33
CA MET A 116 0.42 -3.97 11.18
C MET A 116 0.91 -4.49 12.52
N VAL A 117 2.03 -3.96 12.97
CA VAL A 117 2.58 -4.21 14.31
C VAL A 117 2.87 -2.88 14.97
N GLN A 118 2.45 -2.76 16.23
CA GLN A 118 2.77 -1.64 17.10
C GLN A 118 3.69 -2.09 18.21
N THR A 119 4.74 -1.31 18.48
CA THR A 119 5.71 -1.56 19.55
C THR A 119 5.95 -0.32 20.39
N ASN A 120 6.32 -0.50 21.66
CA ASN A 120 6.76 0.60 22.52
C ASN A 120 8.28 0.85 22.39
N GLU A 121 8.82 1.81 23.15
CA GLU A 121 10.26 2.12 23.17
C GLU A 121 11.15 0.93 23.61
N ALA A 122 10.60 -0.02 24.38
CA ALA A 122 11.32 -1.23 24.78
C ALA A 122 11.26 -2.34 23.71
N GLY A 123 10.55 -2.12 22.60
CA GLY A 123 10.35 -3.10 21.53
C GLY A 123 9.26 -4.14 21.85
N GLU A 124 8.50 -3.97 22.94
CA GLU A 124 7.40 -4.87 23.28
C GLU A 124 6.23 -4.65 22.32
N VAL A 125 5.64 -5.74 21.84
CA VAL A 125 4.48 -5.70 20.95
C VAL A 125 3.24 -5.27 21.74
N LEU A 126 2.69 -4.12 21.38
CA LEU A 126 1.46 -3.58 21.95
C LEU A 126 0.22 -4.12 21.21
N MET A 127 0.34 -4.29 19.90
CA MET A 127 -0.74 -4.73 19.03
C MET A 127 -0.17 -5.36 17.76
N SER A 128 -0.84 -6.38 17.25
CA SER A 128 -0.64 -6.88 15.90
C SER A 128 -2.00 -7.16 15.26
N SER A 129 -2.19 -6.67 14.04
CA SER A 129 -3.45 -6.80 13.31
C SER A 129 -3.21 -6.89 11.81
N THR A 130 -4.14 -7.52 11.10
CA THR A 130 -4.12 -7.60 9.64
C THR A 130 -5.29 -6.78 9.11
N TYR A 131 -5.05 -6.00 8.05
CA TYR A 131 -6.09 -5.25 7.38
C TYR A 131 -6.14 -5.60 5.89
N THR A 132 -7.34 -5.53 5.33
CA THR A 132 -7.61 -5.73 3.90
C THR A 132 -8.16 -4.46 3.28
N ARG A 133 -7.54 -4.01 2.17
CA ARG A 133 -7.97 -2.85 1.38
C ARG A 133 -9.39 -3.04 0.84
N GLN A 134 -10.17 -1.96 0.88
CA GLN A 134 -11.51 -1.88 0.28
C GLN A 134 -11.48 -1.28 -1.12
#